data_AF-A0A6G1YTP1-F1
#
_entry.id   AF-A0A6G1YTP1-F1
#
_cell.length_a   1.000
_cell.length_b   1.000
_cell.length_c   1.000
_cell.angle_alpha   90.00
_cell.angle_beta   90.00
_cell.angle_gamma   90.00
#
_symmetry.space_group_name_H-M   'P 1'
#
loop_
_entity.id
_entity.type
_entity.pdbx_description
1 polymer ?
#
loop_
_entity_poly.entity_id
_entity_poly.type
_entity_poly.pdbx_seq_one_letter_code
_entity_poly.pdbx_strand_id
1 'polypeptide(L)'
;MIVVKIGGSIVDELHPTTIADIKKTSEITKLVVVHGGGKEVTIIANKLGKTQGFVVSPGGVRSRYTDKETAEIYTMVMAGKLNKVIVRLLLQHGIKAAGISGIDGGVLKADRKKKLVIMNEKGRKMVIDGGYTGKINSVDPSLITLLLEKQYLPVISPVALSEEYDFLNVDGDRA
;
A
#
# COMPACT_ATOMS: atom_id res chain seq x y z
N MET A 1 19.13 -7.55 4.81
CA MET A 1 17.68 -7.51 4.57
C MET A 1 17.43 -6.47 3.49
N ILE A 2 16.60 -6.78 2.51
CA ILE A 2 16.25 -5.90 1.39
C ILE A 2 14.74 -5.70 1.41
N VAL A 3 14.29 -4.47 1.16
CA VAL A 3 12.88 -4.14 0.91
C VAL A 3 12.76 -3.71 -0.53
N VAL A 4 11.88 -4.37 -1.29
CA VAL A 4 11.61 -4.05 -2.70
C VAL A 4 10.21 -3.48 -2.82
N LYS A 5 10.12 -2.28 -3.41
CA LYS A 5 8.85 -1.64 -3.71
C LYS A 5 8.44 -1.93 -5.15
N ILE A 6 7.33 -2.65 -5.32
CA ILE A 6 6.70 -2.88 -6.62
C ILE A 6 5.71 -1.74 -6.91
N GLY A 7 5.85 -1.10 -8.07
CA GLY A 7 4.91 -0.07 -8.52
C GLY A 7 3.52 -0.67 -8.81
N GLY A 8 2.46 0.08 -8.51
CA GLY A 8 1.09 -0.41 -8.75
C GLY A 8 0.73 -0.60 -10.22
N SER A 9 1.47 0.03 -11.13
CA SER A 9 1.26 -0.06 -12.58
C SER A 9 1.74 -1.37 -13.19
N ILE A 10 2.58 -2.13 -12.48
CA ILE A 10 3.23 -3.34 -13.01
C ILE A 10 2.76 -4.62 -12.32
N VAL A 11 1.76 -4.55 -11.44
CA VAL A 11 1.33 -5.71 -10.63
C VAL A 11 0.77 -6.84 -11.50
N ASP A 12 -0.06 -6.49 -12.50
CA ASP A 12 -0.63 -7.48 -13.43
C ASP A 12 0.35 -7.89 -14.55
N GLU A 13 1.48 -7.19 -14.68
CA GLU A 13 2.47 -7.35 -15.75
C GLU A 13 3.88 -7.60 -15.17
N LEU A 14 3.96 -8.16 -13.97
CA LEU A 14 5.23 -8.45 -13.31
C LEU A 14 6.05 -9.39 -14.22
N HIS A 15 7.09 -8.83 -14.83
CA HIS A 15 7.84 -9.52 -15.86
C HIS A 15 8.51 -10.77 -15.24
N PRO A 16 8.55 -11.91 -15.95
CA PRO A 16 9.14 -13.15 -15.42
C PRO A 16 10.57 -12.98 -14.89
N THR A 17 11.35 -12.08 -15.49
CA THR A 17 12.72 -11.77 -15.01
C THR A 17 12.70 -11.11 -13.63
N THR A 18 11.77 -10.21 -13.35
CA THR A 18 11.61 -9.60 -12.02
C THR A 18 11.27 -10.67 -10.98
N ILE A 19 10.40 -11.62 -11.32
CA ILE A 19 10.08 -12.74 -10.43
C ILE A 19 11.31 -13.62 -10.19
N ALA A 20 12.09 -13.91 -11.24
CA ALA A 20 13.33 -14.66 -11.12
C ALA A 20 14.36 -13.95 -10.23
N ASP A 21 14.47 -12.62 -10.33
CA ASP A 21 15.36 -11.82 -9.49
C ASP A 21 14.90 -11.79 -8.03
N ILE A 22 13.58 -11.65 -7.79
CA ILE A 22 12.99 -11.78 -6.45
C ILE A 22 13.34 -13.15 -5.85
N LYS A 23 13.18 -14.24 -6.62
CA LYS A 23 13.49 -15.59 -6.18
C LYS A 23 14.95 -15.71 -5.76
N LYS A 24 15.88 -15.41 -6.66
CA LYS A 24 17.33 -15.48 -6.40
C LYS A 24 17.72 -14.62 -5.20
N THR A 25 17.17 -13.42 -5.09
CA THR A 25 17.47 -12.51 -3.98
C THR A 25 16.97 -13.07 -2.65
N SER A 26 15.76 -13.64 -2.62
CA SER A 26 15.17 -14.24 -1.42
C SER A 26 15.93 -15.48 -0.90
N GLU A 27 16.69 -16.17 -1.77
CA GLU A 27 17.54 -17.30 -1.41
C GLU A 27 18.87 -16.86 -0.76
N ILE A 28 19.32 -15.63 -1.05
CA ILE A 28 20.62 -15.10 -0.58
C ILE A 28 20.44 -14.22 0.67
N THR A 29 19.32 -13.49 0.78
CA THR A 29 19.07 -12.59 1.90
C THR A 29 17.59 -12.47 2.23
N LYS A 30 17.28 -12.03 3.46
CA LYS A 30 15.91 -11.70 3.87
C LYS A 30 15.35 -10.60 2.96
N LEU A 31 14.25 -10.89 2.28
CA LEU A 31 13.59 -10.00 1.32
C LEU A 31 12.16 -9.72 1.78
N VAL A 32 11.72 -8.48 1.67
CA VAL A 32 10.33 -8.05 1.89
C VAL A 32 9.87 -7.30 0.65
N VAL A 33 8.64 -7.54 0.21
CA VAL A 33 8.02 -6.83 -0.91
C VAL A 33 6.94 -5.90 -0.36
N VAL A 34 6.97 -4.63 -0.74
CA VAL A 34 5.87 -3.68 -0.57
C VAL A 34 5.29 -3.40 -1.95
N HIS A 35 3.97 -3.26 -2.11
CA HIS A 35 3.38 -2.99 -3.42
C HIS A 35 2.52 -1.72 -3.46
N GLY A 36 2.42 -1.11 -4.63
CA GLY A 36 1.46 -0.05 -4.92
C GLY A 36 0.18 -0.58 -5.56
N GLY A 37 -0.70 0.34 -5.99
CA GLY A 37 -1.94 -0.05 -6.65
C GLY A 37 -2.92 1.06 -6.99
N GLY A 38 -2.52 2.33 -6.89
CA GLY A 38 -3.45 3.46 -6.96
C GLY A 38 -4.32 3.48 -8.23
N LYS A 39 -3.80 3.08 -9.39
CA LYS A 39 -4.58 3.00 -10.64
C LYS A 39 -5.75 2.02 -10.52
N GLU A 40 -5.50 0.84 -9.96
CA GLU A 40 -6.52 -0.20 -9.81
C GLU A 40 -7.59 0.18 -8.79
N VAL A 41 -7.20 0.87 -7.71
CA VAL A 41 -8.16 1.43 -6.75
C VAL A 41 -9.14 2.36 -7.48
N THR A 42 -8.66 3.21 -8.39
CA THR A 42 -9.53 4.10 -9.18
C THR A 42 -10.47 3.32 -10.09
N ILE A 43 -9.97 2.30 -10.79
CA ILE A 43 -10.77 1.48 -11.70
C ILE A 43 -11.90 0.79 -10.95
N ILE A 44 -11.59 0.13 -9.83
CA ILE A 44 -12.58 -0.59 -9.04
C ILE A 44 -13.56 0.38 -8.37
N ALA A 45 -13.10 1.50 -7.82
CA ALA A 45 -13.99 2.48 -7.21
C ALA A 45 -15.01 3.03 -8.23
N ASN A 46 -14.57 3.35 -9.46
CA ASN A 46 -15.48 3.79 -10.51
C ASN A 46 -16.50 2.71 -10.91
N LYS A 47 -16.09 1.42 -10.94
CA LYS A 47 -17.02 0.30 -11.18
C LYS A 47 -18.07 0.15 -10.06
N LEU A 48 -17.73 0.57 -8.84
CA LEU A 48 -18.64 0.61 -7.70
C LEU A 48 -19.45 1.92 -7.64
N GLY A 49 -19.35 2.80 -8.64
CA GLY A 49 -20.06 4.08 -8.67
C GLY A 49 -19.41 5.18 -7.82
N LYS A 50 -18.22 4.95 -7.27
CA LYS A 50 -17.51 5.91 -6.42
C LYS A 50 -16.42 6.65 -7.19
N THR A 51 -16.78 7.81 -7.73
CA THR A 51 -15.83 8.72 -8.39
C THR A 51 -14.71 9.14 -7.44
N GLN A 52 -13.48 9.10 -7.93
CA GLN A 52 -12.29 9.36 -7.13
C GLN A 52 -11.81 10.80 -7.23
N GLY A 53 -11.67 11.45 -6.07
CA GLY A 53 -11.09 12.80 -5.94
C GLY A 53 -9.57 12.77 -5.76
N PHE A 54 -8.90 13.81 -6.25
CA PHE A 54 -7.46 14.02 -6.03
C PHE A 54 -7.20 15.45 -5.56
N VAL A 55 -6.23 15.60 -4.68
CA VAL A 55 -5.78 16.88 -4.14
C VAL A 55 -4.29 17.07 -4.39
N VAL A 56 -3.85 18.32 -4.46
CA VAL A 56 -2.44 18.68 -4.66
C VAL A 56 -1.96 19.41 -3.43
N SER A 57 -0.89 18.93 -2.81
CA SER A 57 -0.27 19.60 -1.66
C SER A 57 0.49 20.87 -2.10
N PRO A 58 0.82 21.81 -1.18
CA PRO A 58 1.65 22.97 -1.49
C PRO A 58 3.02 22.63 -2.10
N GLY A 59 3.54 21.41 -1.86
CA GLY A 59 4.77 20.90 -2.48
C GLY A 59 4.57 20.28 -3.86
N GLY A 60 3.38 20.42 -4.47
CA GLY A 60 3.08 19.89 -5.81
C GLY A 60 2.73 18.40 -5.85
N VAL A 61 2.77 17.69 -4.73
CA VAL A 61 2.43 16.26 -4.69
C VAL A 61 0.93 16.07 -4.84
N ARG A 62 0.51 15.37 -5.90
CA ARG A 62 -0.88 14.96 -6.16
C ARG A 62 -1.18 13.64 -5.48
N SER A 63 -2.19 13.60 -4.61
CA SER A 63 -2.62 12.39 -3.89
C SER A 63 -4.13 12.20 -3.97
N ARG A 64 -4.59 10.95 -3.79
CA ARG A 64 -6.02 10.64 -3.70
C ARG A 64 -6.62 11.28 -2.46
N TYR A 65 -7.72 12.01 -2.60
CA TYR A 65 -8.55 12.33 -1.45
C TYR A 65 -9.32 11.09 -1.04
N THR A 66 -9.14 10.65 0.19
CA THR A 66 -9.64 9.36 0.68
C THR A 66 -10.69 9.63 1.74
N ASP A 67 -11.98 9.60 1.39
CA ASP A 67 -13.05 9.55 2.40
C ASP A 67 -13.22 8.12 2.97
N LYS A 68 -14.19 7.92 3.86
CA LYS A 68 -14.37 6.64 4.56
C LYS A 68 -14.61 5.48 3.60
N GLU A 69 -15.57 5.65 2.70
CA GLU A 69 -15.91 4.67 1.67
C GLU A 69 -14.72 4.40 0.74
N THR A 70 -13.97 5.45 0.37
CA THR A 70 -12.76 5.30 -0.44
C THR A 70 -11.66 4.54 0.32
N ALA A 71 -11.55 4.68 1.65
CA ALA A 71 -10.61 3.90 2.46
C ALA A 71 -10.97 2.41 2.50
N GLU A 72 -12.26 2.09 2.58
CA GLU A 72 -12.76 0.71 2.49
C GLU A 72 -12.45 0.11 1.11
N ILE A 73 -12.77 0.83 0.02
CA ILE A 73 -12.44 0.40 -1.35
C ILE A 73 -10.93 0.26 -1.54
N TYR A 74 -10.15 1.23 -1.07
CA TYR A 74 -8.70 1.18 -1.11
C TYR A 74 -8.18 -0.10 -0.43
N THR A 75 -8.70 -0.41 0.76
CA THR A 75 -8.31 -1.60 1.53
C THR A 75 -8.67 -2.89 0.79
N MET A 76 -9.90 -3.00 0.27
CA MET A 76 -10.35 -4.16 -0.51
C MET A 76 -9.45 -4.42 -1.73
N VAL A 77 -9.07 -3.37 -2.45
CA VAL A 77 -8.26 -3.50 -3.68
C VAL A 77 -6.80 -3.78 -3.35
N MET A 78 -6.22 -3.05 -2.39
CA MET A 78 -4.80 -3.14 -2.06
C MET A 78 -4.51 -4.45 -1.32
N ALA A 79 -5.19 -4.71 -0.20
CA ALA A 79 -4.94 -5.89 0.66
C ALA A 79 -5.60 -7.17 0.13
N GLY A 80 -6.70 -7.03 -0.62
CA GLY A 80 -7.35 -8.14 -1.30
C GLY A 80 -6.76 -8.35 -2.68
N LYS A 81 -7.35 -7.73 -3.69
CA LYS A 81 -7.08 -8.04 -5.11
C LYS A 81 -5.59 -8.03 -5.46
N LEU A 82 -4.91 -6.91 -5.27
CA LEU A 82 -3.52 -6.74 -5.73
C LEU A 82 -2.53 -7.58 -4.94
N ASN A 83 -2.65 -7.58 -3.61
CA ASN A 83 -1.82 -8.41 -2.74
C ASN A 83 -1.91 -9.89 -3.15
N LYS A 84 -3.13 -10.40 -3.35
CA LYS A 84 -3.33 -11.82 -3.69
C LYS A 84 -2.91 -12.14 -5.12
N VAL A 85 -3.00 -11.20 -6.06
CA VAL A 85 -2.42 -11.36 -7.41
C VAL A 85 -0.91 -11.56 -7.33
N ILE A 86 -0.19 -10.71 -6.59
CA ILE A 86 1.27 -10.82 -6.42
C ILE A 86 1.63 -12.14 -5.74
N VAL A 87 0.95 -12.49 -4.64
CA VAL A 87 1.18 -13.76 -3.94
C VAL A 87 0.97 -14.95 -4.86
N ARG A 88 -0.12 -14.97 -5.63
CA ARG A 88 -0.39 -16.04 -6.61
C ARG A 88 0.75 -16.16 -7.62
N LEU A 89 1.19 -15.05 -8.20
CA LEU A 89 2.29 -15.04 -9.18
C LEU A 89 3.60 -15.58 -8.58
N LEU A 90 3.94 -15.17 -7.37
CA LEU A 90 5.15 -15.65 -6.67
C LEU A 90 5.07 -17.15 -6.37
N LEU A 91 3.92 -17.63 -5.89
CA LEU A 91 3.68 -19.04 -5.61
C LEU A 91 3.79 -19.90 -6.88
N GLN A 92 3.29 -19.42 -8.02
CA GLN A 92 3.43 -20.09 -9.31
C GLN A 92 4.90 -20.31 -9.72
N HIS A 93 5.84 -19.51 -9.20
CA HIS A 93 7.27 -19.62 -9.46
C HIS A 93 8.05 -20.33 -8.33
N GLY A 94 7.31 -20.97 -7.41
CA GLY A 94 7.88 -21.73 -6.29
C GLY A 94 8.41 -20.85 -5.15
N ILE A 95 8.02 -19.57 -5.10
CA ILE A 95 8.40 -18.66 -4.01
C ILE A 95 7.30 -18.71 -2.96
N LYS A 96 7.66 -19.08 -1.72
CA LYS A 96 6.72 -19.24 -0.60
C LYS A 96 6.25 -17.88 -0.07
N ALA A 97 5.39 -17.18 -0.80
CA ALA A 97 4.94 -15.84 -0.46
C ALA A 97 3.79 -15.83 0.56
N ALA A 98 3.82 -14.87 1.49
CA ALA A 98 2.74 -14.60 2.44
C ALA A 98 2.28 -13.14 2.29
N GLY A 99 1.05 -12.95 1.84
CA GLY A 99 0.47 -11.64 1.63
C GLY A 99 -0.22 -11.11 2.88
N ILE A 100 0.32 -10.02 3.42
CA ILE A 100 -0.24 -9.28 4.56
C ILE A 100 -0.44 -7.81 4.17
N SER A 101 -1.16 -7.08 5.00
CA SER A 101 -1.31 -5.64 4.98
C SER A 101 -0.71 -5.03 6.25
N GLY A 102 -0.54 -3.72 6.29
CA GLY A 102 -0.02 -3.06 7.49
C GLY A 102 -0.92 -3.19 8.72
N ILE A 103 -2.21 -3.54 8.58
CA ILE A 103 -3.08 -3.75 9.75
C ILE A 103 -2.87 -5.14 10.39
N ASP A 104 -2.37 -6.12 9.63
CA ASP A 104 -2.19 -7.49 10.12
C ASP A 104 -1.09 -7.50 11.18
N GLY A 105 -1.44 -7.90 12.41
CA GLY A 105 -0.52 -7.83 13.55
C GLY A 105 -0.14 -6.40 13.97
N GLY A 106 -0.80 -5.36 13.43
CA GLY A 106 -0.47 -3.96 13.71
C GLY A 106 0.87 -3.51 13.14
N VAL A 107 1.31 -4.12 12.04
CA VAL A 107 2.63 -3.87 11.41
C VAL A 107 2.86 -2.40 11.05
N LEU A 108 1.86 -1.69 10.52
CA LEU A 108 1.94 -0.27 10.17
C LEU A 108 0.88 0.51 10.94
N LYS A 109 1.32 1.45 11.78
CA LYS A 109 0.45 2.45 12.41
C LYS A 109 0.73 3.83 11.84
N ALA A 110 -0.30 4.64 11.74
CA ALA A 110 -0.20 5.96 11.14
C ALA A 110 -1.11 6.99 11.82
N ASP A 111 -0.61 8.22 11.89
CA ASP A 111 -1.40 9.37 12.34
C ASP A 111 -2.34 9.79 11.20
N ARG A 112 -3.65 9.74 11.45
CA ARG A 112 -4.66 10.25 10.53
C ARG A 112 -4.50 11.76 10.36
N LYS A 113 -4.37 12.22 9.11
CA LYS A 113 -4.31 13.65 8.80
C LYS A 113 -5.73 14.22 8.88
N LYS A 114 -6.14 14.72 10.04
CA LYS A 114 -7.51 15.29 10.24
C LYS A 114 -7.76 16.54 9.37
N LYS A 115 -6.70 17.26 9.01
CA LYS A 115 -6.75 18.40 8.07
C LYS A 115 -5.66 18.26 7.02
N LEU A 116 -5.96 18.64 5.78
CA LEU A 116 -4.99 18.74 4.70
C LEU A 116 -4.88 20.17 4.22
N VAL A 117 -3.65 20.64 4.01
CA VAL A 117 -3.39 21.86 3.25
C VAL A 117 -3.21 21.48 1.80
N ILE A 118 -4.00 22.06 0.91
CA ILE A 118 -3.99 21.79 -0.52
C ILE A 118 -3.85 23.09 -1.32
N MET A 119 -3.45 22.97 -2.57
CA MET A 119 -3.52 24.03 -3.57
C MET A 119 -4.85 23.89 -4.32
N ASN A 120 -5.66 24.96 -4.29
CA ASN A 120 -6.86 25.01 -5.12
C ASN A 120 -6.52 25.29 -6.60
N GLU A 121 -7.52 25.23 -7.48
CA GLU A 121 -7.36 25.47 -8.92
C GLU A 121 -6.79 26.85 -9.27
N LYS A 122 -6.90 27.83 -8.35
CA LYS A 122 -6.35 29.19 -8.49
C LYS A 122 -4.94 29.33 -7.91
N GLY A 123 -4.30 28.23 -7.55
CA GLY A 123 -2.95 28.23 -6.97
C GLY A 123 -2.87 28.81 -5.56
N ARG A 124 -3.97 28.83 -4.79
CA ARG A 124 -3.98 29.32 -3.40
C ARG A 124 -4.03 28.17 -2.41
N LYS A 125 -3.34 28.34 -1.28
CA LYS A 125 -3.40 27.39 -0.15
C LYS A 125 -4.81 27.41 0.47
N MET A 126 -5.35 26.22 0.73
CA MET A 126 -6.64 26.01 1.36
C MET A 126 -6.55 24.85 2.35
N VAL A 127 -7.27 24.94 3.46
CA VAL A 127 -7.39 23.83 4.43
C VAL A 127 -8.71 23.13 4.20
N ILE A 128 -8.65 21.81 4.05
CA ILE A 128 -9.82 20.93 3.92
C ILE A 128 -9.80 19.85 5.00
N ASP A 129 -10.94 19.17 5.19
CA ASP A 129 -10.96 17.89 5.90
C ASP A 129 -9.95 16.93 5.25
N GLY A 130 -9.18 16.20 6.07
CA GLY A 130 -8.09 15.39 5.54
C GLY A 130 -8.44 13.93 5.24
N GLY A 131 -9.68 13.51 5.49
CA GLY A 131 -10.16 12.16 5.19
C GLY A 131 -9.40 11.09 5.99
N TYR A 132 -9.23 9.93 5.36
CA TYR A 132 -8.64 8.69 5.87
C TYR A 132 -7.28 8.44 5.20
N THR A 133 -6.44 9.47 5.20
CA THR A 133 -5.04 9.40 4.79
C THR A 133 -4.13 9.59 6.00
N GLY A 134 -3.06 8.80 6.06
CA GLY A 134 -2.16 8.76 7.21
C GLY A 134 -0.75 9.27 6.93
N LYS A 135 0.02 9.51 7.99
CA LYS A 135 1.48 9.48 7.98
C LYS A 135 1.93 8.36 8.91
N ILE A 136 2.69 7.39 8.40
CA ILE A 136 3.25 6.30 9.21
C ILE A 136 4.04 6.89 10.37
N ASN A 137 3.73 6.43 11.58
CA ASN A 137 4.36 6.88 12.82
C ASN A 137 5.19 5.78 13.48
N SER A 138 4.84 4.51 13.25
CA SER A 138 5.51 3.36 13.82
C SER A 138 5.31 2.11 12.96
N VAL A 139 6.31 1.22 13.03
CA VAL A 139 6.32 -0.07 12.34
C VAL A 139 6.65 -1.15 13.37
N ASP A 140 5.79 -2.16 13.50
CA ASP A 140 6.07 -3.37 14.29
C ASP A 140 6.52 -4.50 13.34
N PRO A 141 7.81 -4.86 13.33
CA PRO A 141 8.33 -5.86 12.42
C PRO A 141 8.12 -7.29 12.91
N SER A 142 7.48 -7.53 14.06
CA SER A 142 7.43 -8.85 14.70
C SER A 142 6.81 -9.91 13.79
N LEU A 143 5.67 -9.61 13.16
CA LEU A 143 5.02 -10.51 12.21
C LEU A 143 5.87 -10.75 10.95
N ILE A 144 6.48 -9.69 10.41
CA ILE A 144 7.37 -9.77 9.25
C ILE A 144 8.57 -10.68 9.57
N THR A 145 9.16 -10.50 10.76
CA THR A 145 10.31 -11.25 11.22
C THR A 145 9.98 -12.73 11.38
N LEU A 146 8.83 -13.05 11.98
CA LEU A 146 8.34 -14.42 12.10
C LEU A 146 8.15 -15.09 10.72
N LEU A 147 7.58 -14.39 9.75
CA LEU A 147 7.41 -14.90 8.39
C LEU A 147 8.75 -15.19 7.72
N LEU A 148 9.71 -14.26 7.83
CA LEU A 148 11.06 -14.41 7.28
C LEU A 148 11.80 -15.59 7.92
N GLU A 149 11.69 -15.79 9.24
CA GLU A 149 12.29 -16.91 9.95
C GLU A 149 11.72 -18.27 9.50
N LYS A 150 10.46 -18.29 9.08
CA LYS A 150 9.80 -19.48 8.50
C LYS A 150 9.95 -19.58 6.98
N GLN A 151 10.89 -18.82 6.42
CA GLN A 151 11.25 -18.80 4.99
C GLN A 151 10.07 -18.42 4.08
N TYR A 152 9.12 -17.63 4.59
CA TYR A 152 8.14 -16.97 3.75
C TYR A 152 8.71 -15.66 3.19
N LEU A 153 8.32 -15.30 1.97
CA LEU A 153 8.51 -13.95 1.41
C LEU A 153 7.31 -13.07 1.78
N PRO A 154 7.43 -12.10 2.70
CA PRO A 154 6.33 -11.21 3.05
C PRO A 154 6.02 -10.24 1.91
N VAL A 155 4.74 -10.13 1.54
CA VAL A 155 4.23 -9.17 0.55
C VAL A 155 3.24 -8.25 1.24
N ILE A 156 3.60 -6.98 1.41
CA ILE A 156 2.93 -6.01 2.27
C ILE A 156 2.15 -5.00 1.43
N SER A 157 0.85 -4.86 1.73
CA SER A 157 0.02 -3.76 1.22
C SER A 157 0.10 -2.53 2.13
N PRO A 158 0.24 -1.31 1.57
CA PRO A 158 0.35 -0.06 2.32
C PRO A 158 -1.02 0.45 2.78
N VAL A 159 -1.65 -0.32 3.69
CA VAL A 159 -2.82 0.06 4.48
C VAL A 159 -2.35 0.11 5.93
N ALA A 160 -2.48 1.26 6.59
CA ALA A 160 -2.06 1.44 7.97
C ALA A 160 -3.27 1.56 8.90
N LEU A 161 -3.05 1.27 10.19
CA LEU A 161 -4.05 1.43 11.25
C LEU A 161 -3.90 2.79 11.94
N SER A 162 -4.99 3.52 12.13
CA SER A 162 -4.98 4.72 12.99
C SER A 162 -5.03 4.38 14.47
N GLU A 163 -4.78 5.36 15.34
CA GLU A 163 -5.01 5.25 16.79
C GLU A 163 -6.48 4.92 17.11
N GLU A 164 -7.41 5.41 16.29
CA GLU A 164 -8.84 5.11 16.38
C GLU A 164 -9.27 3.82 15.66
N TYR A 165 -8.32 2.98 15.20
CA TYR A 165 -8.55 1.74 14.47
C TYR A 165 -9.25 1.90 13.10
N ASP A 166 -9.12 3.08 12.48
CA ASP A 166 -9.54 3.31 11.10
C ASP A 166 -8.51 2.75 10.10
N PHE A 167 -8.97 2.34 8.91
CA PHE A 167 -8.09 2.09 7.77
C PHE A 167 -7.57 3.40 7.19
N LEU A 168 -6.25 3.50 7.04
CA LEU A 168 -5.60 4.66 6.45
C LEU A 168 -4.90 4.29 5.14
N ASN A 169 -5.20 5.07 4.10
CA ASN A 169 -4.38 5.15 2.90
C ASN A 169 -3.06 5.86 3.24
N VAL A 170 -1.93 5.19 3.02
CA VAL A 170 -0.59 5.74 3.23
C VAL A 170 0.24 5.64 1.96
N ASP A 171 1.26 6.50 1.87
CA ASP A 171 2.20 6.48 0.77
C ASP A 171 3.01 5.19 0.78
N GLY A 172 2.81 4.35 -0.24
CA GLY A 172 3.47 3.06 -0.35
C GLY A 172 4.98 3.16 -0.54
N ASP A 173 5.52 4.30 -0.95
CA ASP A 173 6.98 4.50 -1.06
C ASP A 173 7.61 4.87 0.30
N ARG A 174 6.77 5.19 1.29
CA ARG A 174 7.18 5.41 2.70
C ARG A 174 6.87 4.21 3.60
N ALA A 175 6.14 3.22 3.09
CA ALA A 175 5.68 2.04 3.80
C ALA A 175 6.71 0.90 3.78
#